data_AF-A0A8J2Z227-F1
#
_entry.id   AF-A0A8J2Z227-F1
#
_cell.length_a   1.000
_cell.length_b   1.000
_cell.length_c   1.000
_cell.angle_alpha   90.00
_cell.angle_beta   90.00
_cell.angle_gamma   90.00
#
_symmetry.space_group_name_H-M   'P 1'
#
loop_
_entity.id
_entity.type
_entity.pdbx_description
1 polymer ?
#
loop_
_entity_poly.entity_id
_entity_poly.type
_entity_poly.pdbx_seq_one_letter_code
_entity_poly.pdbx_strand_id
1 'polypeptide(L)'
;MSAFQEIKQGLQEAIYHQKGLVENAKQHSFDDIDVKNIRESLHMSQHDFAAKFCLNLKSIQNWEQKRKKPSGATLVLLKVIANNPKAVLNALHFDN
;
A
#
# COMPACT_ATOMS: atom_id res chain seq x y z
N MET A 1 -30.35 -13.81 -21.16
CA MET A 1 -30.42 -14.26 -19.75
C MET A 1 -31.36 -13.33 -19.01
N SER A 2 -32.08 -13.79 -17.99
CA SER A 2 -32.99 -12.92 -17.21
C SER A 2 -32.18 -12.18 -16.14
N ALA A 3 -32.43 -10.87 -15.96
CA ALA A 3 -31.76 -10.03 -14.96
C ALA A 3 -31.76 -10.65 -13.54
N PHE A 4 -32.80 -11.43 -13.21
CA PHE A 4 -32.86 -12.17 -11.96
C PHE A 4 -31.72 -13.19 -11.80
N GLN A 5 -31.36 -13.90 -12.87
CA GLN A 5 -30.29 -14.91 -12.83
C GLN A 5 -28.92 -14.26 -12.66
N GLU A 6 -28.68 -13.12 -13.30
CA GLU A 6 -27.43 -12.36 -13.18
C GLU A 6 -27.25 -11.81 -11.76
N ILE A 7 -28.30 -11.24 -11.17
CA ILE A 7 -28.27 -10.73 -9.79
C ILE A 7 -28.04 -11.89 -8.80
N LYS A 8 -28.74 -13.02 -8.98
CA LYS A 8 -28.56 -14.21 -8.14
C LYS A 8 -27.12 -14.74 -8.22
N GLN A 9 -26.56 -14.80 -9.43
CA GLN A 9 -25.19 -15.26 -9.66
C GLN A 9 -24.17 -14.33 -8.96
N GLY A 10 -24.27 -13.02 -9.16
CA GLY A 10 -23.36 -12.07 -8.52
C GLY A 10 -23.43 -12.11 -6.98
N LEU A 11 -24.63 -12.32 -6.42
CA LEU A 11 -24.80 -12.48 -4.97
C LEU A 11 -24.15 -13.77 -4.45
N GLN A 12 -24.27 -14.88 -5.20
CA GLN A 12 -23.61 -16.14 -4.85
C GLN A 12 -22.09 -16.01 -4.92
N GLU A 13 -21.56 -15.37 -5.95
CA GLU A 13 -20.12 -15.08 -6.10
C GLU A 13 -19.59 -14.24 -4.92
N ALA A 14 -20.34 -13.22 -4.47
CA ALA A 14 -19.97 -12.42 -3.29
C ALA A 14 -19.93 -13.25 -1.99
N ILE A 15 -20.88 -14.19 -1.81
CA ILE A 15 -20.90 -15.12 -0.67
C ILE A 15 -19.69 -16.06 -0.73
N TYR A 16 -19.35 -16.60 -1.90
CA TYR A 16 -18.17 -17.44 -2.08
C TYR A 16 -16.88 -16.65 -1.79
N HIS A 17 -16.80 -15.40 -2.23
CA HIS A 17 -15.66 -14.52 -1.94
C HIS A 17 -15.50 -14.27 -0.44
N GLN A 18 -16.60 -13.97 0.27
CA GLN A 18 -16.57 -13.80 1.73
C GLN A 18 -16.10 -15.05 2.47
N LYS A 19 -16.45 -16.25 1.97
CA LYS A 19 -16.05 -17.54 2.54
C LYS A 19 -14.62 -17.97 2.15
N GLY A 20 -13.90 -17.17 1.36
CA GLY A 20 -12.56 -17.51 0.88
C GLY A 20 -12.53 -18.65 -0.14
N LEU A 21 -13.66 -18.96 -0.77
CA LEU A 21 -13.83 -20.07 -1.73
C LEU A 21 -13.64 -19.64 -3.19
N VAL A 22 -13.15 -18.42 -3.43
CA VAL A 22 -12.89 -17.88 -4.78
C VAL A 22 -11.38 -17.76 -4.96
N GLU A 23 -10.81 -18.67 -5.75
CA GLU A 23 -9.36 -18.71 -6.05
C GLU A 23 -8.87 -17.56 -6.95
N ASN A 24 -9.78 -16.82 -7.60
CA ASN A 24 -9.44 -15.88 -8.69
C ASN A 24 -9.86 -14.43 -8.47
N ALA A 25 -10.18 -14.01 -7.24
CA ALA A 25 -10.11 -12.59 -6.96
C ALA A 25 -8.63 -12.19 -7.08
N LYS A 26 -8.29 -11.30 -8.03
CA LYS A 26 -6.96 -10.67 -8.07
C LYS A 26 -6.78 -9.83 -6.82
N GLN A 27 -6.48 -10.48 -5.72
CA GLN A 27 -6.05 -9.84 -4.49
C GLN A 27 -4.63 -9.37 -4.77
N HIS A 28 -4.47 -8.07 -4.96
CA HIS A 28 -3.15 -7.45 -4.85
C HIS A 28 -2.73 -7.46 -3.38
N SER A 29 -2.42 -8.65 -2.87
CA SER A 29 -1.72 -8.83 -1.60
C SER A 29 -0.28 -8.41 -1.85
N PHE A 30 -0.01 -7.12 -1.67
CA PHE A 30 1.37 -6.69 -1.53
C PHE A 30 1.84 -7.14 -0.15
N ASP A 31 2.91 -7.93 -0.12
CA ASP A 31 3.58 -8.39 1.09
C ASP A 31 3.75 -7.27 2.12
N ASP A 32 3.85 -7.64 3.40
CA ASP A 32 4.08 -6.71 4.50
C ASP A 32 5.37 -5.92 4.25
N ILE A 33 5.24 -4.69 3.75
CA ILE A 33 6.36 -3.81 3.47
C ILE A 33 7.00 -3.34 4.79
N ASP A 34 8.31 -3.51 4.92
CA ASP A 34 9.05 -3.03 6.07
C ASP A 34 9.42 -1.55 5.89
N VAL A 35 8.49 -0.68 6.28
CA VAL A 35 8.66 0.78 6.20
C VAL A 35 9.87 1.26 7.00
N LYS A 36 10.15 0.59 8.14
CA LYS A 36 11.26 0.96 9.02
C LYS A 36 12.59 0.70 8.30
N ASN A 37 12.74 -0.47 7.70
CA ASN A 37 13.94 -0.82 6.95
C ASN A 37 14.16 0.12 5.74
N ILE A 38 13.09 0.43 4.99
CA ILE A 38 13.18 1.40 3.87
C ILE A 38 13.71 2.73 4.37
N ARG A 39 13.14 3.27 5.45
CA ARG A 39 13.59 4.54 6.03
C ARG A 39 15.04 4.49 6.52
N GLU A 40 15.42 3.43 7.23
CA GLU A 40 16.75 3.27 7.81
C GLU A 40 17.83 3.11 6.74
N SER A 41 17.51 2.46 5.61
CA SER A 41 18.39 2.37 4.45
C SER A 41 18.73 3.74 3.82
N LEU A 42 17.88 4.76 4.06
CA LEU A 42 18.09 6.13 3.61
C LEU A 42 18.72 7.02 4.70
N HIS A 43 19.07 6.45 5.86
CA HIS A 43 19.64 7.18 7.01
C HIS A 43 18.77 8.35 7.50
N MET A 44 17.44 8.20 7.43
CA MET A 44 16.50 9.25 7.83
C MET A 44 15.83 8.96 9.18
N SER A 45 15.56 10.02 9.96
CA SER A 45 14.63 9.94 11.08
C SER A 45 13.19 9.75 10.57
N GLN A 46 12.26 9.31 11.43
CA GLN A 46 10.84 9.20 11.05
C GLN A 46 10.28 10.54 10.58
N HIS A 47 10.72 11.64 11.20
CA HIS A 47 10.31 12.99 10.84
C HIS A 47 10.85 13.39 9.47
N ASP A 48 12.14 13.16 9.20
CA ASP A 48 12.75 13.52 7.92
C ASP A 48 12.16 12.70 6.78
N PHE A 49 11.93 11.41 6.99
CA PHE A 49 11.30 10.54 6.00
C PHE A 49 9.87 10.98 5.69
N ALA A 50 9.09 11.33 6.72
CA ALA A 50 7.74 11.85 6.57
C ALA A 50 7.75 13.16 5.77
N ALA A 51 8.63 14.11 6.12
CA ALA A 51 8.74 15.39 5.44
C ALA A 51 9.23 15.25 3.99
N LYS A 52 10.26 14.45 3.75
CA LYS A 52 10.90 14.29 2.44
C LYS A 52 10.00 13.60 1.41
N PHE A 53 9.08 12.73 1.84
CA PHE A 53 8.17 12.02 0.95
C PHE A 53 6.71 12.47 1.09
N CYS A 54 6.45 13.60 1.75
CA CYS A 54 5.11 14.16 1.95
C CYS A 54 4.13 13.17 2.59
N LEU A 55 4.61 12.38 3.55
CA LEU A 55 3.82 11.39 4.31
C LEU A 55 3.51 11.93 5.70
N ASN A 56 2.38 11.51 6.26
CA ASN A 56 2.04 11.88 7.64
C ASN A 56 2.93 11.10 8.63
N LEU A 57 3.62 11.80 9.55
CA LEU A 57 4.48 11.19 10.57
C LEU A 57 3.74 10.12 11.41
N LYS A 58 2.48 10.37 11.77
CA LYS A 58 1.67 9.40 12.53
C LYS A 58 1.41 8.13 11.72
N SER A 59 1.29 8.25 10.39
CA SER A 59 1.17 7.09 9.51
C SER A 59 2.45 6.27 9.48
N ILE A 60 3.62 6.92 9.35
CA ILE A 60 4.93 6.24 9.46
C ILE A 60 5.03 5.45 10.77
N GLN A 61 4.74 6.11 11.90
CA GLN A 61 4.75 5.45 13.21
C GLN A 61 3.79 4.26 13.29
N ASN A 62 2.58 4.40 12.75
CA ASN A 62 1.59 3.33 12.76
C ASN A 62 2.00 2.13 11.89
N TRP A 63 2.66 2.38 10.76
CA TRP A 63 3.15 1.32 9.88
C TRP A 63 4.36 0.61 10.47
N GLU A 64 5.36 1.36 10.97
CA GLU A 64 6.55 0.77 11.60
C GLU A 64 6.21 -0.02 12.88
N GLN A 65 5.18 0.39 13.63
CA GLN A 65 4.67 -0.34 14.80
C GLN A 65 3.64 -1.41 14.45
N LYS A 66 3.37 -1.65 13.15
CA LYS A 66 2.40 -2.63 12.65
C LYS A 66 0.96 -2.44 13.16
N ARG A 67 0.59 -1.22 13.61
CA ARG A 67 -0.78 -0.87 14.05
C ARG A 67 -1.75 -0.68 12.90
N LYS A 68 -1.25 -0.26 11.73
CA LYS A 68 -2.00 -0.12 10.48
C LYS A 68 -1.13 -0.60 9.32
N LYS A 69 -1.77 -0.94 8.21
CA LYS A 69 -1.08 -1.18 6.93
C LYS A 69 -1.19 0.07 6.03
N PRO A 70 -0.18 0.35 5.18
CA PRO A 70 -0.29 1.39 4.17
C PRO A 70 -1.39 1.02 3.15
N SER A 71 -2.08 2.02 2.59
CA SER A 71 -3.08 1.80 1.53
C SER A 71 -2.42 1.53 0.18
N GLY A 72 -3.17 1.06 -0.83
CA GLY A 72 -2.63 0.67 -2.13
C GLY A 72 -1.72 1.73 -2.78
N ALA A 73 -2.16 2.99 -2.85
CA ALA A 73 -1.34 4.07 -3.41
C ALA A 73 -0.06 4.34 -2.60
N THR A 74 -0.16 4.32 -1.27
CA THR A 74 1.00 4.46 -0.39
C THR A 74 1.98 3.29 -0.53
N LEU A 75 1.48 2.06 -0.67
CA LEU A 75 2.30 0.87 -0.90
C LEU A 75 3.11 1.00 -2.19
N VAL A 76 2.47 1.48 -3.26
CA VAL A 76 3.17 1.78 -4.52
C VAL A 76 4.28 2.80 -4.30
N LEU A 77 3.98 3.92 -3.64
CA LEU A 77 4.99 4.94 -3.36
C LEU A 77 6.15 4.38 -2.52
N LEU A 78 5.87 3.65 -1.44
CA LEU A 78 6.89 3.04 -0.59
C LEU A 78 7.76 2.04 -1.37
N LYS A 79 7.19 1.28 -2.30
CA LYS A 79 7.96 0.39 -3.19
C LYS A 79 8.84 1.17 -4.15
N VAL A 80 8.35 2.28 -4.72
CA VAL A 80 9.20 3.12 -5.58
C VAL A 80 10.34 3.73 -4.78
N ILE A 81 10.07 4.22 -3.56
CA ILE A 81 11.11 4.74 -2.65
C ILE A 81 12.14 3.67 -2.31
N ALA A 82 11.72 2.43 -2.03
CA ALA A 82 12.63 1.34 -1.72
C ALA A 82 13.57 0.98 -2.89
N ASN A 83 13.07 1.06 -4.14
CA ASN A 83 13.84 0.68 -5.33
C ASN A 83 14.65 1.83 -5.92
N ASN A 84 14.10 3.05 -5.91
CA ASN A 84 14.73 4.23 -6.52
C ASN A 84 14.29 5.51 -5.79
N PRO A 85 14.86 5.77 -4.59
CA PRO A 85 14.50 6.94 -3.80
C PRO A 85 14.79 8.24 -4.55
N LYS A 86 15.90 8.30 -5.32
CA LYS A 86 16.28 9.48 -6.11
C LYS A 86 15.21 9.87 -7.13
N ALA A 87 14.66 8.91 -7.88
CA ALA A 87 13.60 9.22 -8.84
C ALA A 87 12.38 9.89 -8.18
N VAL A 88 12.02 9.45 -6.97
CA VAL A 88 10.93 10.09 -6.22
C VAL A 88 11.31 11.50 -5.79
N LEU A 89 12.53 11.70 -5.27
CA LEU A 89 13.00 13.01 -4.84
C LEU A 89 13.06 14.02 -5.99
N ASN A 90 13.59 13.60 -7.14
CA ASN A 90 13.66 14.42 -8.34
C ASN A 90 12.26 14.78 -8.85
N ALA A 91 11.33 13.81 -8.85
CA ALA A 91 9.95 14.04 -9.26
C ALA A 91 9.19 15.00 -8.33
N LEU A 92 9.60 15.09 -7.06
CA LEU A 92 9.03 16.00 -6.07
C LEU A 92 9.74 17.37 -6.04
N HIS A 93 10.74 17.61 -6.91
CA HIS A 93 11.54 18.83 -6.95
C HIS A 93 12.25 19.17 -5.62
N PHE A 94 12.69 18.14 -4.88
CA PHE A 94 13.47 18.33 -3.66
C PHE A 94 14.98 18.51 -3.88
N ASP A 95 15.40 18.62 -5.15
CA ASP A 95 16.73 19.04 -5.56
C ASP A 95 16.71 20.56 -5.76
N ASN A 96 17.12 21.30 -4.72
CA ASN A 96 17.58 22.70 -4.81
C ASN A 96 18.89 22.81 -4.04
#